data_AF-A0A0C3CQ19-F1
#
_entry.id   AF-A0A0C3CQ19-F1
#
_cell.length_a   1.000
_cell.length_b   1.000
_cell.length_c   1.000
_cell.angle_alpha   90.00
_cell.angle_beta   90.00
_cell.angle_gamma   90.00
#
_symmetry.space_group_name_H-M   'P 1'
#
loop_
_entity.id
_entity.type
_entity.pdbx_description
1 polymer ?
#
loop_
_entity_poly.entity_id
_entity_poly.type
_entity_poly.pdbx_seq_one_letter_code
_entity_poly.pdbx_strand_id
1 'polypeptide(L)' 'TVNKILSHQGSHSDAKFKVLWTSGNKTWLPYGEIAHLHVLTDYFEILGINNISHLT' A
#
# COMPACT_ATOMS: atom_id res chain seq x y z
N THR A 1 -12.36 8.35 1.66
CA THR A 1 -11.78 7.78 0.43
C THR A 1 -10.26 7.80 0.55
N VAL A 2 -9.57 6.84 -0.07
CA VAL A 2 -8.10 6.76 -0.01
C VAL A 2 -7.49 7.68 -1.07
N ASN A 3 -6.40 8.37 -0.73
CA ASN A 3 -5.66 9.23 -1.65
C ASN A 3 -4.47 8.48 -2.29
N LYS A 4 -3.51 8.03 -1.48
CA LYS A 4 -2.35 7.25 -1.97
C LYS A 4 -1.66 6.49 -0.84
N ILE A 5 -0.78 5.57 -1.21
CA ILE A 5 0.19 4.94 -0.30
C ILE A 5 1.46 5.79 -0.27
N LEU A 6 2.00 6.01 0.94
CA LEU A 6 3.21 6.81 1.16
C LEU A 6 4.46 5.95 1.32
N SER A 7 4.31 4.79 1.97
CA SER A 7 5.40 3.87 2.30
C SER A 7 4.82 2.52 2.70
N HIS A 8 5.66 1.48 2.69
CA HIS A 8 5.36 0.19 3.30
C HIS A 8 6.42 -0.15 4.37
N GLN A 9 6.12 -1.15 5.18
CA GLN A 9 7.04 -1.77 6.14
C GLN A 9 6.80 -3.27 6.16
N GLY A 10 7.88 -4.06 6.13
CA GLY A 10 7.80 -5.50 5.99
C GLY A 10 7.72 -5.91 4.52
N SER A 11 7.61 -7.21 4.28
CA SER A 11 7.70 -7.78 2.94
C SER A 11 6.49 -8.66 2.66
N HIS A 12 6.20 -8.89 1.37
CA HIS A 12 5.15 -9.80 0.95
C HIS A 12 3.80 -9.52 1.66
N SER A 13 3.00 -10.55 1.91
CA SER A 13 1.68 -10.42 2.52
C SER A 13 1.69 -9.95 3.98
N ASP A 14 2.86 -9.95 4.64
CA ASP A 14 3.02 -9.50 6.03
C ASP A 14 3.29 -7.98 6.12
N ALA A 15 3.42 -7.32 4.97
CA ALA A 15 3.66 -5.89 4.91
C ALA A 15 2.47 -5.07 5.42
N LYS A 16 2.80 -3.94 6.04
CA LYS A 16 1.86 -2.86 6.35
C LYS A 16 2.13 -1.67 5.45
N PHE A 17 1.09 -0.89 5.19
CA PHE A 17 1.15 0.27 4.30
C PHE A 17 0.65 1.51 4.98
N LYS A 18 1.41 2.59 4.83
CA LYS A 18 1.05 3.92 5.30
C LYS A 18 0.17 4.59 4.26
N VAL A 19 -1.12 4.66 4.55
CA VAL A 19 -2.14 5.21 3.68
C VAL A 19 -2.40 6.67 4.03
N LEU A 20 -2.43 7.54 3.02
CA LEU A 20 -2.94 8.91 3.12
C LEU A 20 -4.42 8.91 2.71
N TRP A 21 -5.28 9.41 3.59
CA TRP A 21 -6.70 9.59 3.31
C TRP A 21 -6.95 10.94 2.64
N THR A 22 -8.07 11.06 1.91
CA THR A 22 -8.50 12.35 1.34
C THR A 22 -8.77 13.42 2.39
N SER A 23 -9.10 13.02 3.63
CA SER A 23 -9.22 13.92 4.78
C SER A 23 -7.88 14.42 5.34
N GLY A 24 -6.75 13.94 4.81
CA GLY A 24 -5.40 14.30 5.26
C GLY A 24 -4.83 13.40 6.36
N ASN A 25 -5.65 12.55 6.97
CA ASN A 25 -5.20 11.58 7.97
C ASN A 25 -4.23 10.56 7.37
N LYS A 26 -3.37 9.99 8.22
CA LYS A 26 -2.43 8.93 7.85
C LYS A 26 -2.60 7.74 8.79
N THR A 27 -2.76 6.54 8.24
CA THR A 27 -2.89 5.31 9.03
C THR A 27 -2.04 4.20 8.45
N TRP A 28 -1.65 3.24 9.29
CA TRP A 28 -1.02 2.00 8.84
C TRP A 28 -2.06 0.89 8.79
N LEU A 29 -2.15 0.21 7.65
CA LEU A 29 -3.07 -0.91 7.44
C LEU A 29 -2.29 -2.13 6.93
N PRO A 30 -2.66 -3.36 7.32
CA PRO A 30 -2.07 -4.58 6.78
C PRO A 30 -2.48 -4.79 5.30
N TYR A 31 -1.66 -5.51 4.53
CA TYR A 31 -1.94 -5.84 3.13
C TYR A 31 -3.37 -6.35 2.90
N GLY A 32 -3.85 -7.28 3.73
CA GLY A 32 -5.18 -7.89 3.57
C GLY A 32 -6.34 -6.89 3.59
N GLU A 33 -6.20 -5.76 4.30
CA GLU A 33 -7.23 -4.72 4.36
C GLU A 33 -7.23 -3.79 3.15
N ILE A 34 -6.13 -3.73 2.40
CA ILE A 34 -5.97 -2.79 1.28
C ILE A 34 -5.74 -3.47 -0.07
N ALA A 35 -5.63 -4.80 -0.11
CA ALA A 35 -5.32 -5.58 -1.32
C ALA A 35 -6.30 -5.35 -2.48
N HIS A 36 -7.52 -4.92 -2.17
CA HIS A 36 -8.58 -4.63 -3.14
C HIS A 36 -8.58 -3.18 -3.64
N LEU A 37 -7.71 -2.31 -3.10
CA LEU A 37 -7.67 -0.90 -3.44
C LEU A 37 -6.75 -0.63 -4.63
N HIS A 38 -7.24 0.12 -5.61
CA HIS A 38 -6.46 0.48 -6.80
C HIS A 38 -5.16 1.23 -6.49
N VAL A 39 -5.13 2.04 -5.43
CA VAL A 39 -3.92 2.77 -5.00
C VAL A 39 -2.73 1.86 -4.65
N LEU A 40 -2.98 0.57 -4.41
CA LEU A 40 -1.91 -0.40 -4.20
C LEU A 40 -1.24 -0.77 -5.53
N THR A 41 -2.00 -0.85 -6.62
CA THR A 41 -1.47 -1.02 -7.97
C THR A 41 -0.56 0.16 -8.32
N ASP A 42 -1.05 1.39 -8.15
CA ASP A 42 -0.24 2.61 -8.39
C ASP A 42 1.07 2.59 -7.60
N TYR A 43 1.02 2.12 -6.35
CA TYR A 43 2.19 2.03 -5.49
C TYR A 43 3.21 0.99 -5.99
N PHE A 44 2.75 -0.18 -6.44
CA PHE A 44 3.61 -1.21 -7.00
C PHE A 44 4.26 -0.78 -8.31
N GLU A 45 3.52 -0.07 -9.18
CA GLU A 45 4.07 0.49 -10.41
C GLU A 45 5.23 1.46 -10.14
N ILE A 46 5.10 2.34 -9.13
CA ILE A 46 6.17 3.24 -8.70
C ILE A 46 7.40 2.47 -8.21
N LEU A 47 7.20 1.32 -7.55
CA LEU A 47 8.29 0.46 -7.09
C LEU A 47 8.86 -0.44 -8.19
N GLY A 48 8.27 -0.46 -9.39
CA GLY A 48 8.69 -1.34 -10.49
C GLY A 48 8.37 -2.82 -10.24
N ILE A 49 7.42 -3.12 -9.36
CA ILE A 49 6.95 -4.48 -9.08
C ILE A 49 5.51 -4.66 -9.56
N ASN A 50 5.10 -5.90 -9.82
CA ASN A 50 3.80 -6.21 -10.40
C ASN A 50 2.81 -6.82 -9.39
N ASN A 51 3.27 -7.26 -8.23
CA ASN A 51 2.43 -7.83 -7.17
C ASN A 51 3.15 -7.84 -5.82
N ILE A 52 2.41 -8.26 -4.80
CA ILE A 52 2.91 -8.31 -3.42
C ILE A 52 4.08 -9.29 -3.22
N SER A 53 4.24 -10.34 -4.04
CA SER A 53 5.30 -11.33 -3.83
C SER A 53 6.70 -10.83 -4.19
N HIS A 54 6.81 -9.62 -4.74
CA HIS A 54 8.08 -8.96 -5.03
C HIS A 54 8.39 -7.80 -4.07
N LEU A 55 7.53 -7.54 -3.09
CA LEU A 55 7.70 -6.45 -2.13
C LEU A 55 8.70 -6.84 -1.03
N THR A 56 9.77 -6.05 -0.86
CA THR A 56 10.88 -6.30 0.07
C THR A 56 11.03 -5.21 1.13
#